data_AF-A0A1I4WYP7-F1
#
_entry.id   AF-A0A1I4WYP7-F1
#
_cell.length_a   1.000
_cell.length_b   1.000
_cell.length_c   1.000
_cell.angle_alpha   90.00
_cell.angle_beta   90.00
_cell.angle_gamma   90.00
#
_symmetry.space_group_name_H-M   'P 1'
#
loop_
_entity.id
_entity.type
_entity.pdbx_description
1 polymer ?
#
loop_
_entity_poly.entity_id
_entity_poly.type
_entity_poly.pdbx_seq_one_letter_code
_entity_poly.pdbx_strand_id
1 'polypeptide(L)'
;MQHANSIFLEARFWFLMLGSVVLPFGIYAMLMLKRAISRRTVLLLGFALIAIAGFDVYVLQKLSQAAARSPSRFDDALFAGEVSVALYLLPALFAGLGINIIAHVLNNHLDAAERRFARQQGQDDEDLAP
;
A
#
# COMPACT_ATOMS: atom_id res chain seq x y z
N MET A 1 -39.27 14.84 9.34
CA MET A 1 -38.52 13.65 8.89
C MET A 1 -37.09 14.09 8.54
N GLN A 2 -36.21 14.23 9.54
CA GLN A 2 -34.84 14.74 9.38
C GLN A 2 -33.91 14.08 10.42
N HIS A 3 -33.67 12.77 10.33
CA HIS A 3 -32.65 12.12 11.18
C HIS A 3 -31.90 10.95 10.51
N ALA A 4 -32.18 10.63 9.24
CA ALA A 4 -31.65 9.41 8.62
C ALA A 4 -30.33 9.58 7.83
N ASN A 5 -29.83 10.81 7.63
CA ASN A 5 -28.69 11.04 6.71
C ASN A 5 -27.31 11.17 7.36
N SER A 6 -27.19 11.31 8.69
CA SER A 6 -25.84 11.38 9.32
C SER A 6 -25.25 10.00 9.58
N ILE A 7 -26.08 8.99 9.89
CA ILE A 7 -25.62 7.66 10.30
C ILE A 7 -24.88 6.95 9.15
N PHE A 8 -25.27 7.16 7.90
CA PHE A 8 -24.57 6.63 6.73
C PHE A 8 -23.23 7.33 6.44
N LEU A 9 -23.07 8.59 6.88
CA LEU A 9 -21.80 9.32 6.81
C LEU A 9 -20.89 8.86 7.94
N GLU A 10 -21.42 8.76 9.15
CA GLU A 10 -20.69 8.37 10.34
C GLU A 10 -20.22 6.90 10.26
N ALA A 11 -21.11 5.95 9.95
CA ALA A 11 -20.74 4.53 9.87
C ALA A 11 -19.80 4.20 8.70
N ARG A 12 -19.97 4.83 7.52
CA ARG A 12 -19.05 4.63 6.38
C ARG A 12 -17.70 5.29 6.63
N PHE A 13 -17.69 6.51 7.18
CA PHE A 13 -16.46 7.21 7.56
C PHE A 13 -15.69 6.44 8.61
N TRP A 14 -16.34 5.93 9.66
CA TRP A 14 -15.71 5.11 10.69
C TRP A 14 -15.21 3.77 10.13
N PHE A 15 -15.94 3.09 9.24
CA PHE A 15 -15.43 1.88 8.58
C PHE A 15 -14.21 2.16 7.69
N LEU A 16 -14.18 3.35 7.07
CA LEU A 16 -13.07 3.80 6.24
C LEU A 16 -11.85 4.22 7.04
N MET A 17 -12.05 4.94 8.14
CA MET A 17 -10.99 5.37 9.04
C MET A 17 -10.42 4.16 9.80
N LEU A 18 -11.29 3.23 10.22
CA LEU A 18 -10.89 1.95 10.80
C LEU A 18 -10.17 1.09 9.76
N GLY A 19 -10.66 0.99 8.51
CA GLY A 19 -9.97 0.24 7.45
C GLY A 19 -8.62 0.85 7.04
N SER A 20 -8.53 2.17 6.93
CA SER A 20 -7.33 2.89 6.49
C SER A 20 -6.25 2.98 7.58
N VAL A 21 -6.61 2.92 8.87
CA VAL A 21 -5.65 2.96 9.99
C VAL A 21 -5.38 1.56 10.57
N VAL A 22 -6.40 0.71 10.77
CA VAL A 22 -6.23 -0.61 11.42
C VAL A 22 -5.54 -1.62 10.51
N LEU A 23 -5.75 -1.54 9.20
CA LEU A 23 -5.19 -2.49 8.24
C LEU A 23 -3.66 -2.30 8.06
N PRO A 24 -3.10 -1.08 7.89
CA PRO A 24 -1.65 -0.89 7.85
C PRO A 24 -0.96 -1.18 9.20
N PHE A 25 -1.56 -0.82 10.34
CA PHE A 25 -1.03 -1.20 11.65
C PHE A 25 -1.13 -2.72 11.90
N GLY A 26 -2.19 -3.38 11.44
CA GLY A 26 -2.38 -4.83 11.54
C GLY A 26 -1.38 -5.61 10.69
N ILE A 27 -1.11 -5.14 9.47
CA ILE A 27 -0.07 -5.70 8.59
C ILE A 27 1.32 -5.50 9.23
N TYR A 28 1.61 -4.30 9.75
CA TYR A 28 2.89 -4.00 10.38
C TYR A 28 3.11 -4.82 11.66
N ALA A 29 2.10 -4.96 12.51
CA ALA A 29 2.12 -5.82 13.69
C ALA A 29 2.32 -7.30 13.32
N MET A 30 1.61 -7.79 12.29
CA MET A 30 1.75 -9.17 11.80
C MET A 30 3.16 -9.47 11.29
N LEU A 31 3.81 -8.50 10.64
CA LEU A 31 5.20 -8.61 10.17
C LEU A 31 6.20 -8.57 11.33
N MET A 32 5.98 -7.72 12.33
CA MET A 32 6.83 -7.69 13.54
C MET A 32 6.71 -8.96 14.39
N LEU A 33 5.54 -9.61 14.38
CA LEU A 33 5.28 -10.88 15.06
C LEU A 33 5.93 -12.09 14.39
N LYS A 34 6.36 -12.00 13.12
CA LYS A 34 6.99 -13.12 12.38
C LYS A 34 8.49 -12.92 12.15
N ARG A 35 9.28 -13.64 12.95
CA ARG A 35 10.75 -13.66 12.97
C ARG A 35 11.45 -14.22 11.72
N ALA A 36 10.70 -14.79 10.76
CA ALA A 36 11.22 -15.30 9.50
C ALA A 36 10.17 -15.15 8.38
N ILE A 37 10.44 -14.30 7.39
CA ILE A 37 9.51 -13.99 6.30
C ILE A 37 10.13 -14.46 4.98
N SER A 38 9.40 -15.31 4.23
CA SER A 38 9.81 -15.78 2.90
C SER A 38 9.77 -14.65 1.88
N ARG A 39 10.68 -14.68 0.88
CA ARG A 39 10.74 -13.68 -0.21
C ARG A 39 9.40 -13.51 -0.94
N ARG A 40 8.64 -14.60 -1.11
CA ARG A 40 7.29 -14.56 -1.72
C ARG A 40 6.29 -13.80 -0.86
N THR A 41 6.35 -13.97 0.46
CA THR A 41 5.48 -13.26 1.41
C THR A 41 5.79 -11.76 1.41
N VAL A 42 7.07 -11.39 1.37
CA VAL A 42 7.50 -9.99 1.24
C VAL A 42 7.02 -9.37 -0.09
N LEU A 43 7.08 -10.12 -1.19
CA LEU A 43 6.58 -9.65 -2.48
C LEU A 43 5.06 -9.43 -2.48
N LEU A 44 4.30 -10.41 -1.96
CA LEU A 44 2.84 -10.30 -1.81
C LEU A 44 2.44 -9.12 -0.92
N LEU A 45 3.22 -8.87 0.15
CA LEU A 45 3.04 -7.70 0.98
C LEU A 45 3.21 -6.41 0.18
N GLY A 46 4.27 -6.30 -0.63
CA GLY A 46 4.49 -5.12 -1.48
C GLY A 46 3.31 -4.85 -2.42
N PHE A 47 2.78 -5.89 -3.07
CA PHE A 47 1.59 -5.77 -3.90
C PHE A 47 0.34 -5.41 -3.12
N ALA A 48 0.15 -5.98 -1.93
CA ALA A 48 -0.97 -5.66 -1.06
C ALA A 48 -0.94 -4.19 -0.63
N LEU A 49 0.24 -3.65 -0.29
CA LEU A 49 0.40 -2.23 0.06
C LEU A 49 0.02 -1.30 -1.11
N ILE A 50 0.41 -1.64 -2.34
CA ILE A 50 0.01 -0.87 -3.53
C ILE A 50 -1.51 -0.96 -3.75
N ALA A 51 -2.12 -2.13 -3.59
CA ALA A 51 -3.56 -2.30 -3.73
C ALA A 51 -4.35 -1.50 -2.68
N ILE A 52 -3.88 -1.51 -1.42
CA ILE A 52 -4.46 -0.72 -0.33
C ILE A 52 -4.34 0.77 -0.65
N ALA A 53 -3.17 1.24 -1.07
CA ALA A 53 -2.97 2.64 -1.47
C ALA A 53 -3.94 3.07 -2.57
N GLY A 54 -4.14 2.24 -3.60
CA GLY A 54 -5.10 2.52 -4.67
C GLY A 54 -6.55 2.57 -4.16
N PHE A 55 -6.92 1.67 -3.26
CA PHE A 55 -8.23 1.68 -2.62
C PHE A 55 -8.46 2.94 -1.77
N ASP A 56 -7.47 3.33 -0.96
CA ASP A 56 -7.52 4.53 -0.14
C ASP A 56 -7.68 5.80 -1.00
N VAL A 57 -6.93 5.93 -2.11
CA VAL A 57 -7.09 7.03 -3.07
C VAL A 57 -8.49 7.05 -3.68
N TYR A 58 -9.00 5.89 -4.11
CA TYR A 58 -10.34 5.78 -4.68
C TYR A 58 -11.40 6.30 -3.71
N VAL A 59 -11.29 5.93 -2.43
CA VAL A 59 -12.28 6.33 -1.45
C VAL A 59 -12.14 7.79 -1.05
N LEU A 60 -10.92 8.30 -0.88
CA LEU A 60 -10.68 9.73 -0.67
C LEU A 60 -11.27 10.58 -1.81
N GLN A 61 -11.14 10.11 -3.05
CA GLN A 61 -11.71 10.79 -4.21
C GLN A 61 -13.25 10.80 -4.17
N LYS A 62 -13.87 9.70 -3.76
CA LYS A 62 -15.34 9.62 -3.59
C LYS A 62 -15.85 10.51 -2.47
N LEU A 63 -15.14 10.55 -1.34
CA LEU A 63 -15.46 11.42 -0.21
C LEU A 63 -15.32 12.90 -0.59
N SER A 64 -14.24 13.27 -1.25
CA SER A 64 -14.03 14.65 -1.74
C SER A 64 -15.15 15.09 -2.70
N GLN A 65 -15.56 14.24 -3.64
CA GLN A 65 -16.68 14.53 -4.55
C GLN A 65 -18.03 14.66 -3.83
N ALA A 66 -18.24 13.90 -2.76
CA ALA A 66 -19.46 13.97 -1.95
C ALA A 66 -19.48 15.22 -1.06
N ALA A 67 -18.35 15.55 -0.43
CA ALA A 67 -18.15 16.74 0.38
C ALA A 67 -18.37 18.02 -0.43
N ALA A 68 -17.87 18.08 -1.67
CA ALA A 68 -18.06 19.21 -2.59
C ALA A 68 -19.55 19.51 -2.95
N ARG A 69 -20.47 18.60 -2.62
CA ARG A 69 -21.92 18.75 -2.85
C ARG A 69 -22.71 18.93 -1.55
N SER A 70 -22.04 18.89 -0.39
CA SER A 70 -22.65 19.00 0.94
C SER A 70 -22.71 20.49 1.37
N PRO A 71 -23.84 21.02 1.86
CA PRO A 71 -23.93 22.40 2.34
C PRO A 71 -23.32 22.63 3.74
N SER A 72 -22.56 21.66 4.28
CA SER A 72 -22.05 21.69 5.65
C SER A 72 -20.64 22.34 5.69
N ARG A 73 -20.46 23.37 6.55
CA ARG A 73 -19.19 24.12 6.70
C ARG A 73 -18.01 23.27 7.22
N PHE A 74 -18.29 22.11 7.81
CA PHE A 74 -17.26 21.21 8.33
C PHE A 74 -16.67 20.31 7.23
N ASP A 75 -17.46 19.98 6.21
CA ASP A 75 -17.01 19.20 5.04
C ASP A 75 -16.04 20.01 4.15
N ASP A 76 -16.25 21.32 4.03
CA ASP A 76 -15.39 22.22 3.25
C ASP A 76 -13.96 22.33 3.83
N ALA A 77 -13.80 22.42 5.16
CA ALA A 77 -12.47 22.59 5.77
C ALA A 77 -11.58 21.35 5.64
N LEU A 78 -12.16 20.14 5.68
CA LEU A 78 -11.41 18.88 5.58
C LEU A 78 -11.12 18.47 4.13
N PHE A 79 -12.05 18.72 3.20
CA PHE A 79 -11.95 18.21 1.83
C PHE A 79 -11.67 19.27 0.75
N ALA A 80 -11.94 20.55 1.02
CA ALA A 80 -11.61 21.66 0.12
C ALA A 80 -10.34 22.45 0.53
N GLY A 81 -9.73 22.12 1.68
CA GLY A 81 -8.51 22.73 2.20
C GLY A 81 -7.24 21.86 2.11
N GLU A 82 -6.11 22.39 2.60
CA GLU A 82 -4.78 21.73 2.63
C GLU A 82 -4.77 20.36 3.35
N VAL A 83 -5.73 20.12 4.25
CA VAL A 83 -5.89 18.84 4.95
C VAL A 83 -6.22 17.70 3.98
N SER A 84 -6.91 17.98 2.88
CA SER A 84 -7.17 17.01 1.80
C SER A 84 -5.86 16.50 1.19
N VAL A 85 -4.90 17.40 0.95
CA VAL A 85 -3.56 17.03 0.44
C VAL A 85 -2.81 16.17 1.44
N ALA A 86 -2.89 16.50 2.74
CA ALA A 86 -2.28 15.71 3.80
C ALA A 86 -2.87 14.28 3.88
N LEU A 87 -4.17 14.11 3.64
CA LEU A 87 -4.82 12.79 3.61
C LEU A 87 -4.33 11.92 2.46
N TYR A 88 -3.95 12.50 1.32
CA TYR A 88 -3.34 11.75 0.20
C TYR A 88 -1.89 11.33 0.46
N LEU A 89 -1.20 11.91 1.47
CA LEU A 89 0.16 11.47 1.81
C LEU A 89 0.19 10.05 2.34
N LEU A 90 -0.85 9.62 3.08
CA LEU A 90 -0.91 8.28 3.65
C LEU A 90 -0.91 7.18 2.57
N PRO A 91 -1.82 7.16 1.58
CA PRO A 91 -1.75 6.20 0.49
C PRO A 91 -0.49 6.35 -0.36
N ALA A 92 0.02 7.58 -0.55
CA ALA A 92 1.27 7.79 -1.27
C ALA A 92 2.47 7.11 -0.57
N LEU A 93 2.52 7.16 0.77
CA LEU A 93 3.54 6.46 1.55
C LEU A 93 3.40 4.93 1.42
N PHE A 94 2.19 4.39 1.49
CA PHE A 94 1.97 2.94 1.30
C PHE A 94 2.37 2.48 -0.10
N ALA A 95 2.04 3.25 -1.13
CA ALA A 95 2.49 2.99 -2.50
C ALA A 95 4.03 3.00 -2.58
N GLY A 96 4.69 4.02 -2.01
CA GLY A 96 6.15 4.13 -2.01
C GLY A 96 6.84 2.97 -1.30
N LEU A 97 6.33 2.56 -0.13
CA LEU A 97 6.84 1.39 0.59
C LEU A 97 6.63 0.10 -0.20
N GLY A 98 5.44 -0.11 -0.77
CA GLY A 98 5.14 -1.27 -1.59
C GLY A 98 6.06 -1.39 -2.80
N ILE A 99 6.27 -0.29 -3.53
CA ILE A 99 7.19 -0.22 -4.67
C ILE A 99 8.62 -0.56 -4.23
N ASN A 100 9.11 0.02 -3.14
CA ASN A 100 10.47 -0.22 -2.65
C ASN A 100 10.68 -1.70 -2.26
N ILE A 101 9.69 -2.30 -1.61
CA ILE A 101 9.72 -3.72 -1.24
C ILE A 101 9.77 -4.60 -2.49
N ILE A 102 8.90 -4.35 -3.48
CA ILE A 102 8.88 -5.11 -4.74
C ILE A 102 10.22 -4.99 -5.45
N ALA A 103 10.74 -3.77 -5.60
CA ALA A 103 12.03 -3.51 -6.25
C ALA A 103 13.17 -4.28 -5.55
N HIS A 104 13.22 -4.26 -4.23
CA HIS A 104 14.22 -5.00 -3.47
C HIS A 104 14.13 -6.52 -3.69
N VAL A 105 12.92 -7.08 -3.73
CA VAL A 105 12.73 -8.52 -3.99
C VAL A 105 13.12 -8.88 -5.42
N LEU A 106 12.77 -8.05 -6.41
CA LEU A 106 13.12 -8.28 -7.82
C LEU A 106 14.63 -8.23 -8.04
N ASN A 107 15.31 -7.19 -7.53
CA ASN A 107 16.77 -7.07 -7.66
C ASN A 107 17.47 -8.27 -7.02
N ASN A 108 17.07 -8.66 -5.81
CA ASN A 108 17.62 -9.85 -5.16
C ASN A 108 17.38 -11.15 -5.94
N HIS A 109 16.30 -11.22 -6.72
CA HIS A 109 16.02 -12.37 -7.57
C HIS A 109 16.92 -12.38 -8.82
N LEU A 110 17.09 -11.22 -9.45
CA LEU A 110 17.98 -11.02 -10.60
C LEU A 110 19.44 -11.32 -10.23
N ASP A 111 19.94 -10.75 -9.13
CA ASP A 111 21.31 -11.03 -8.64
C ASP A 111 21.54 -12.51 -8.33
N ALA A 112 20.48 -13.22 -7.90
CA ALA A 112 20.56 -14.65 -7.64
C ALA A 112 20.53 -15.47 -8.94
N ALA A 113 19.83 -15.01 -9.97
CA ALA A 113 19.80 -15.63 -11.28
C ALA A 113 21.14 -15.43 -12.01
N GLU A 114 21.68 -14.21 -12.00
CA GLU A 114 22.97 -13.87 -12.58
C GLU A 114 24.11 -14.71 -11.97
N ARG A 115 24.15 -14.81 -10.64
CA ARG A 115 25.13 -15.67 -9.93
C ARG A 115 24.99 -17.16 -10.23
N ARG A 116 23.82 -17.64 -10.67
CA ARG A 116 23.64 -19.04 -11.10
C ARG A 116 24.14 -19.22 -12.53
N PHE A 117 23.85 -18.27 -13.40
CA PHE A 117 24.30 -18.26 -14.78
C PHE A 117 25.83 -18.18 -14.88
N ALA A 118 26.46 -17.25 -14.15
CA ALA A 118 27.92 -17.11 -14.12
C ALA A 118 28.65 -18.39 -13.62
N ARG A 119 28.03 -19.11 -12.67
CA ARG A 119 28.57 -20.39 -12.19
C ARG A 119 28.45 -21.52 -13.21
N GLN A 120 27.39 -21.53 -14.01
CA GLN A 120 27.22 -22.54 -15.07
C GLN A 120 28.24 -22.30 -16.20
N GLN A 121 28.42 -21.05 -16.63
CA GLN A 121 29.40 -20.72 -17.66
C GLN A 121 30.85 -21.01 -17.24
N GLY A 122 31.26 -20.64 -16.03
CA GLY A 122 32.62 -20.94 -15.56
C GLY A 122 32.90 -22.44 -15.40
N GLN A 123 31.86 -23.24 -15.19
CA GLN A 123 31.96 -24.69 -15.06
C GLN A 123 31.99 -25.38 -16.44
N ASP A 124 31.26 -24.85 -17.43
CA ASP A 124 31.33 -25.29 -18.83
C ASP A 124 32.72 -24.97 -19.45
N ASP A 125 33.33 -23.84 -19.09
CA ASP A 125 34.69 -23.47 -19.57
C ASP A 125 35.81 -24.34 -18.95
N GLU A 126 35.65 -24.81 -17.70
CA GLU A 126 36.60 -25.73 -17.04
C GLU A 126 36.52 -27.16 -17.57
N ASP A 127 35.33 -27.67 -17.93
CA ASP A 127 35.15 -29.01 -18.54
C ASP A 127 35.66 -29.08 -20.00
N LEU A 128 35.87 -27.94 -20.66
CA LEU A 128 36.47 -27.84 -22.00
C LEU A 128 37.99 -27.61 -21.98
N ALA A 129 38.61 -27.46 -20.81
CA ALA A 129 40.07 -27.34 -20.68
C ALA A 129 40.73 -28.75 -20.72
N PRO A 130 41.71 -29.00 -21.61
CA PRO A 130 42.30 -30.33 -21.85
C PRO A 130 43.20 -30.86 -20.73
#